data_AF-G0NZK5-F1
#
_entry.id   AF-G0NZK5-F1
#
_cell.length_a   1.000
_cell.length_b   1.000
_cell.length_c   1.000
_cell.angle_alpha   90.00
_cell.angle_beta   90.00
_cell.angle_gamma   90.00
#
_symmetry.space_group_name_H-M   'P 1'
#
loop_
_entity.id
_entity.type
_entity.pdbx_description
1 polymer ?
#
loop_
_entity_poly.entity_id
_entity_poly.type
_entity_poly.pdbx_seq_one_letter_code
_entity_poly.pdbx_strand_id
1 'polypeptide(L)'
;METTGFVVETDVCRIKFYTSDQGIQLRNKSELMNHRPGEWFRISAAEAQDYEKCEPLHDLSHFKTRDQNGTCYVELFAAKPNYSKLSENLRNKYEGAVWSPFLLYLNDEERILENVQQEVVKVTVKYAPSDDKLFEIVSFSEWDKQPNEARLRMYYHTPWSIEAFASRMKPSRYLEFRNGFVAPKRTVNRETEAIGICIANKAPNPVQQYCTSARSSTSYLWSQYTGLTRWIIQAETGDRASSLKVSFPFEKEKIEGQTTQGIKYVKYNAHFHDVELGRVEIHQFEGEFILQKINNHHEDLLKKGEAEVERAQKEVVIIDATVTVDDKFVEIFENHLKKGIFFVKSIDRMYYLNEGQTIYQKE
;
A
#
# COMPACT_ATOMS: atom_id res chain seq x y z
N MET A 1 13.03 -12.72 0.19
CA MET A 1 12.20 -11.51 0.34
C MET A 1 11.63 -11.61 1.72
N GLU A 2 11.91 -10.63 2.58
CA GLU A 2 11.43 -10.63 3.96
C GLU A 2 10.13 -9.84 4.01
N THR A 3 9.14 -10.38 4.69
CA THR A 3 7.91 -9.66 5.07
C THR A 3 7.80 -9.65 6.58
N THR A 4 6.85 -8.89 7.12
CA THR A 4 6.58 -8.88 8.56
C THR A 4 5.08 -9.05 8.77
N GLY A 5 4.74 -9.86 9.76
CA GLY A 5 3.37 -10.21 10.07
C GLY A 5 3.23 -10.59 11.52
N PHE A 6 2.01 -10.97 11.89
CA PHE A 6 1.70 -11.39 13.26
C PHE A 6 1.07 -12.76 13.29
N VAL A 7 1.25 -13.46 14.40
CA VAL A 7 0.70 -14.80 14.62
C VAL A 7 -0.82 -14.70 14.74
N VAL A 8 -1.56 -15.45 13.93
CA VAL A 8 -3.03 -15.51 14.03
C VAL A 8 -3.53 -16.79 14.70
N GLU A 9 -2.76 -17.87 14.56
CA GLU A 9 -3.12 -19.18 15.09
C GLU A 9 -1.84 -20.00 15.34
N THR A 10 -1.83 -20.76 16.42
CA THR A 10 -0.76 -21.70 16.72
C THR A 10 -1.33 -23.09 16.97
N ASP A 11 -0.64 -24.10 16.45
CA ASP A 11 -0.91 -25.52 16.66
C ASP A 11 0.35 -26.17 17.29
N VAL A 12 0.29 -27.48 17.55
CA VAL A 12 1.37 -28.26 18.15
C VAL A 12 2.65 -28.18 17.30
N CYS A 13 2.53 -28.32 15.98
CA CYS A 13 3.69 -28.35 15.06
C CYS A 13 3.76 -27.17 14.09
N ARG A 14 2.74 -26.31 14.07
CA ARG A 14 2.58 -25.28 13.03
C ARG A 14 2.23 -23.93 13.62
N ILE A 15 2.61 -22.89 12.90
CA ILE A 15 2.28 -21.51 13.20
C ILE A 15 1.75 -20.84 11.93
N LYS A 16 0.64 -20.09 12.08
CA LYS A 16 0.09 -19.28 11.00
C LYS A 16 0.36 -17.82 11.29
N PHE A 17 0.99 -17.16 10.34
CA PHE A 17 1.16 -15.71 10.33
C PHE A 17 0.19 -15.09 9.36
N TYR A 18 -0.30 -13.91 9.68
CA TYR A 18 -0.93 -13.02 8.72
C TYR A 18 0.05 -11.93 8.31
N THR A 19 0.20 -11.71 7.01
CA THR A 19 0.95 -10.59 6.45
C THR A 19 0.05 -9.83 5.48
N SER A 20 0.17 -8.51 5.43
CA SER A 20 -0.66 -7.66 4.55
C SER A 20 -0.34 -7.87 3.06
N ASP A 21 0.88 -8.31 2.74
CA ASP A 21 1.36 -8.50 1.36
C ASP A 21 1.10 -9.91 0.81
N GLN A 22 1.10 -10.94 1.67
CA GLN A 22 1.06 -12.35 1.26
C GLN A 22 -0.06 -13.14 1.93
N GLY A 23 -0.91 -12.49 2.74
CA GLY A 23 -2.00 -13.14 3.46
C GLY A 23 -1.50 -14.15 4.48
N ILE A 24 -2.15 -15.33 4.54
CA ILE A 24 -1.80 -16.37 5.51
C ILE A 24 -0.53 -17.11 5.08
N GLN A 25 0.46 -17.09 5.96
CA GLN A 25 1.73 -17.78 5.83
C GLN A 25 1.83 -18.91 6.87
N LEU A 26 1.85 -20.15 6.41
CA LEU A 26 2.05 -21.33 7.27
C LEU A 26 3.54 -21.64 7.41
N ARG A 27 4.01 -21.88 8.64
CA ARG A 27 5.38 -22.32 8.93
C ARG A 27 5.39 -23.45 9.96
N ASN A 28 6.50 -24.18 10.00
CA ASN A 28 6.73 -25.17 11.05
C ASN A 28 7.13 -24.45 12.34
N LYS A 29 6.55 -24.87 13.46
CA LYS A 29 6.85 -24.32 14.78
C LYS A 29 8.22 -24.81 15.23
N SER A 30 9.06 -23.90 15.70
CA SER A 30 10.29 -24.25 16.41
C SER A 30 9.94 -24.81 17.80
N GLU A 31 10.47 -25.99 18.16
CA GLU A 31 10.22 -26.65 19.45
C GLU A 31 10.68 -25.80 20.66
N LEU A 32 11.58 -24.85 20.44
CA LEU A 32 12.17 -23.99 21.47
C LEU A 32 11.34 -22.75 21.80
N MET A 33 10.29 -22.42 21.03
CA MET A 33 9.58 -21.15 21.14
C MET A 33 8.07 -21.34 21.34
N ASN A 34 7.56 -20.86 22.46
CA ASN A 34 6.13 -20.84 22.73
C ASN A 34 5.51 -19.54 22.21
N HIS A 35 5.13 -19.55 20.93
CA HIS A 35 4.53 -18.40 20.26
C HIS A 35 3.07 -18.19 20.68
N ARG A 36 2.67 -16.92 20.83
CA ARG A 36 1.29 -16.53 21.13
C ARG A 36 0.65 -15.77 19.96
N PRO A 37 -0.66 -15.93 19.76
CA PRO A 37 -1.42 -15.08 18.84
C PRO A 37 -1.17 -13.59 19.10
N GLY A 38 -1.07 -12.80 18.04
CA GLY A 38 -0.78 -11.37 18.07
C GLY A 38 0.70 -10.99 18.18
N GLU A 39 1.62 -11.93 18.43
CA GLU A 39 3.06 -11.63 18.39
C GLU A 39 3.57 -11.37 16.97
N TRP A 40 4.51 -10.44 16.81
CA TRP A 40 5.05 -10.01 15.52
C TRP A 40 6.37 -10.68 15.17
N PHE A 41 6.51 -11.00 13.88
CA PHE A 41 7.67 -11.70 13.34
C PHE A 41 8.05 -11.18 11.96
N ARG A 42 9.36 -11.08 11.72
CA ARG A 42 9.93 -10.97 10.39
C ARG A 42 10.01 -12.36 9.78
N ILE A 43 9.48 -12.54 8.58
CA ILE A 43 9.32 -13.83 7.92
C ILE A 43 10.09 -13.80 6.61
N SER A 44 11.08 -14.68 6.48
CA SER A 44 11.83 -14.85 5.24
C SER A 44 11.07 -15.78 4.29
N ALA A 45 10.97 -15.40 3.01
CA ALA A 45 10.38 -16.24 1.98
C ALA A 45 11.28 -17.41 1.52
N ALA A 46 12.56 -17.44 1.93
CA ALA A 46 13.53 -18.38 1.39
C ALA A 46 13.53 -19.74 2.10
N GLU A 47 13.13 -19.81 3.38
CA GLU A 47 13.29 -21.00 4.21
C GLU A 47 12.08 -21.26 5.12
N ALA A 48 11.78 -22.53 5.38
CA ALA A 48 10.55 -22.98 6.06
C ALA A 48 10.52 -22.69 7.58
N GLN A 49 11.66 -22.30 8.18
CA GLN A 49 11.83 -22.05 9.61
C GLN A 49 12.51 -20.70 9.91
N ASP A 50 12.65 -19.83 8.91
CA ASP A 50 13.36 -18.57 9.05
C ASP A 50 12.35 -17.44 9.35
N TYR A 51 12.00 -17.35 10.63
CA TYR A 51 11.22 -16.24 11.17
C TYR A 51 11.79 -15.78 12.51
N GLU A 52 11.89 -14.47 12.71
CA GLU A 52 12.50 -13.86 13.89
C GLU A 52 11.50 -12.93 14.57
N LYS A 53 11.40 -13.01 15.90
CA LYS A 53 10.51 -12.14 16.67
C LYS A 53 10.95 -10.69 16.48
N CYS A 54 10.00 -9.81 16.19
CA CYS A 54 10.27 -8.40 15.99
C CYS A 54 9.21 -7.53 16.66
N GLU A 55 9.48 -6.22 16.71
CA GLU A 55 8.47 -5.25 17.06
C GLU A 55 7.45 -5.09 15.92
N PRO A 56 6.21 -4.64 16.22
CA PRO A 56 5.19 -4.37 15.22
C PRO A 56 5.68 -3.44 14.10
N LEU A 57 5.23 -3.71 12.88
CA LEU A 57 5.65 -3.00 11.65
C LEU A 57 5.18 -1.54 11.58
N HIS A 58 4.34 -1.10 12.52
CA HIS A 58 3.65 0.16 12.44
C HIS A 58 3.63 0.81 13.81
N ASP A 59 4.24 1.99 13.91
CA ASP A 59 4.08 2.92 15.05
C ASP A 59 2.70 3.60 15.03
N LEU A 60 1.72 2.97 14.38
CA LEU A 60 0.34 3.42 14.32
C LEU A 60 -0.32 3.09 15.64
N SER A 61 -0.56 4.12 16.45
CA SER A 61 -1.07 4.00 17.82
C SER A 61 -2.37 3.21 17.92
N HIS A 62 -3.11 3.11 16.81
CA HIS A 62 -4.38 2.42 16.69
C HIS A 62 -4.29 1.00 16.15
N PHE A 63 -3.18 0.53 15.59
CA PHE A 63 -3.05 -0.84 15.07
C PHE A 63 -2.34 -1.73 16.08
N LYS A 64 -3.12 -2.41 16.93
CA LYS A 64 -2.61 -3.21 18.05
C LYS A 64 -3.12 -4.64 17.98
N THR A 65 -2.22 -5.59 18.17
CA THR A 65 -2.53 -7.01 18.25
C THR A 65 -2.47 -7.48 19.69
N ARG A 66 -3.32 -8.44 20.07
CA ARG A 66 -3.30 -9.08 21.39
C ARG A 66 -3.79 -10.52 21.34
N ASP A 67 -3.30 -11.32 22.28
CA ASP A 67 -3.82 -12.65 22.58
C ASP A 67 -4.96 -12.53 23.59
N GLN A 68 -6.10 -13.15 23.28
CA GLN A 68 -7.16 -13.38 24.25
C GLN A 68 -7.64 -14.82 24.12
N ASN A 69 -7.25 -15.64 25.10
CA ASN A 69 -7.58 -17.06 25.20
C ASN A 69 -7.18 -17.89 23.96
N GLY A 70 -5.99 -17.64 23.39
CA GLY A 70 -5.49 -18.35 22.22
C GLY A 70 -6.10 -17.88 20.90
N THR A 71 -6.84 -16.77 20.91
CA THR A 71 -7.38 -16.12 19.70
C THR A 71 -6.69 -14.79 19.49
N CYS A 72 -6.29 -14.51 18.25
CA CYS A 72 -5.71 -13.22 17.88
C CYS A 72 -6.81 -12.15 17.78
N TYR A 73 -6.68 -11.08 18.55
CA TYR A 73 -7.49 -9.88 18.43
C TYR A 73 -6.65 -8.74 17.87
N VAL A 74 -7.29 -7.91 17.05
CA VAL A 74 -6.67 -6.76 16.43
C VAL A 74 -7.56 -5.55 16.63
N GLU A 75 -7.01 -4.50 17.22
CA GLU A 75 -7.58 -3.17 17.25
C GLU A 75 -7.01 -2.39 16.07
N LEU A 76 -7.86 -1.75 15.26
CA LEU A 76 -7.45 -0.96 14.09
C LEU A 76 -8.57 -0.04 13.61
N PHE A 77 -8.31 0.74 12.57
CA PHE A 77 -9.34 1.50 11.87
C PHE A 77 -9.86 0.73 10.66
N ALA A 78 -11.15 0.85 10.43
CA ALA A 78 -11.83 0.34 9.25
C ALA A 78 -12.73 1.41 8.65
N ALA A 79 -12.89 1.35 7.34
CA ALA A 79 -13.76 2.21 6.57
C ALA A 79 -15.03 1.47 6.19
N LYS A 80 -16.14 2.20 6.10
CA LYS A 80 -17.42 1.73 5.57
C LYS A 80 -17.93 2.64 4.44
N PRO A 81 -18.77 2.13 3.53
CA PRO A 81 -19.34 2.92 2.46
C PRO A 81 -20.15 4.11 2.97
N ASN A 82 -19.87 5.29 2.43
CA ASN A 82 -20.83 6.39 2.49
C ASN A 82 -21.86 6.21 1.38
N TYR A 83 -22.97 5.53 1.68
CA TYR A 83 -24.03 5.23 0.72
C TYR A 83 -24.64 6.47 0.05
N SER A 84 -24.56 7.65 0.69
CA SER A 84 -25.02 8.91 0.08
C SER A 84 -24.14 9.38 -1.09
N LYS A 85 -22.86 8.99 -1.11
CA LYS A 85 -21.86 9.35 -2.13
C LYS A 85 -21.73 8.32 -3.25
N LEU A 86 -22.40 7.19 -3.14
CA LEU A 86 -22.32 6.07 -4.09
C LEU A 86 -23.55 6.01 -5.00
N SER A 87 -23.35 5.55 -6.24
CA SER A 87 -24.44 5.20 -7.15
C SER A 87 -25.21 3.99 -6.61
N GLU A 88 -26.45 3.79 -7.06
CA GLU A 88 -27.29 2.66 -6.64
C GLU A 88 -26.61 1.31 -6.85
N ASN A 89 -25.97 1.10 -8.01
CA ASN A 89 -25.22 -0.13 -8.29
C ASN A 89 -24.09 -0.38 -7.28
N LEU A 90 -23.32 0.65 -6.92
CA LEU A 90 -22.24 0.52 -5.96
C LEU A 90 -22.75 0.37 -4.52
N ARG A 91 -23.89 1.00 -4.18
CA ARG A 91 -24.54 0.78 -2.88
C ARG A 91 -24.91 -0.69 -2.71
N ASN A 92 -25.57 -1.28 -3.71
CA ASN A 92 -26.01 -2.67 -3.64
C ASN A 92 -24.81 -3.65 -3.62
N LYS A 93 -23.77 -3.37 -4.42
CA LYS A 93 -22.55 -4.21 -4.48
C LYS A 93 -21.78 -4.24 -3.17
N TYR A 94 -21.71 -3.10 -2.48
CA TYR A 94 -20.92 -2.94 -1.25
C TYR A 94 -21.79 -2.81 0.01
N GLU A 95 -23.03 -3.30 -0.04
CA GLU A 95 -23.91 -3.30 1.13
C GLU A 95 -23.27 -4.12 2.26
N GLY A 96 -23.19 -3.52 3.46
CA GLY A 96 -22.56 -4.13 4.63
C GLY A 96 -21.04 -4.32 4.52
N ALA A 97 -20.40 -3.78 3.48
CA ALA A 97 -18.96 -3.92 3.31
C ALA A 97 -18.21 -3.10 4.38
N VAL A 98 -17.16 -3.70 4.94
CA VAL A 98 -16.23 -3.04 5.85
C VAL A 98 -14.82 -3.41 5.40
N TRP A 99 -13.93 -2.42 5.31
CA TRP A 99 -12.60 -2.62 4.74
C TRP A 99 -11.52 -1.89 5.55
N SER A 100 -10.35 -2.51 5.68
CA SER A 100 -9.16 -1.90 6.26
C SER A 100 -7.97 -2.05 5.31
N PRO A 101 -7.08 -1.04 5.20
CA PRO A 101 -5.86 -1.16 4.40
C PRO A 101 -4.90 -2.25 4.91
N PHE A 102 -5.03 -2.67 6.18
CA PHE A 102 -4.13 -3.66 6.78
C PHE A 102 -4.68 -5.08 6.76
N LEU A 103 -6.01 -5.24 6.90
CA LEU A 103 -6.67 -6.54 7.02
C LEU A 103 -7.63 -6.85 5.86
N LEU A 104 -7.76 -5.94 4.89
CA LEU A 104 -8.68 -6.03 3.76
C LEU A 104 -10.15 -6.07 4.22
N TYR A 105 -10.98 -6.92 3.62
CA TYR A 105 -12.39 -7.04 3.97
C TYR A 105 -12.58 -7.69 5.34
N LEU A 106 -13.44 -7.06 6.14
CA LEU A 106 -13.81 -7.52 7.47
C LEU A 106 -15.23 -8.09 7.45
N ASN A 107 -15.48 -9.06 8.32
CA ASN A 107 -16.79 -9.67 8.49
C ASN A 107 -17.57 -8.95 9.58
N ASP A 108 -18.70 -8.35 9.24
CA ASP A 108 -19.62 -7.66 10.19
C ASP A 108 -20.96 -8.42 10.21
N GLU A 109 -20.96 -9.66 10.69
CA GLU A 109 -22.15 -10.53 10.66
C GLU A 109 -23.30 -9.95 11.49
N GLU A 110 -22.98 -9.38 12.65
CA GLU A 110 -23.94 -8.77 13.56
C GLU A 110 -24.37 -7.36 13.11
N ARG A 111 -23.85 -6.86 11.97
CA ARG A 111 -24.13 -5.52 11.42
C ARG A 111 -23.93 -4.41 12.45
N ILE A 112 -22.94 -4.54 13.33
CA ILE A 112 -22.76 -3.60 14.45
C ILE A 112 -22.44 -2.19 13.97
N LEU A 113 -21.94 -2.04 12.74
CA LEU A 113 -21.60 -0.76 12.14
C LEU A 113 -22.72 -0.13 11.29
N GLU A 114 -23.88 -0.78 11.15
CA GLU A 114 -24.95 -0.35 10.23
C GLU A 114 -25.40 1.10 10.48
N ASN A 115 -25.65 1.44 11.75
CA ASN A 115 -26.17 2.76 12.14
C ASN A 115 -25.11 3.82 12.45
N VAL A 116 -23.83 3.47 12.38
CA VAL A 116 -22.74 4.41 12.70
C VAL A 116 -22.64 5.48 11.60
N GLN A 117 -22.59 6.77 11.93
CA GLN A 117 -22.53 7.83 10.90
C GLN A 117 -21.13 8.02 10.31
N GLN A 118 -20.10 7.65 11.07
CA GLN A 118 -18.70 7.86 10.71
C GLN A 118 -18.29 6.90 9.57
N GLU A 119 -17.60 7.44 8.56
CA GLU A 119 -17.07 6.63 7.45
C GLU A 119 -15.86 5.78 7.89
N VAL A 120 -15.07 6.27 8.83
CA VAL A 120 -13.92 5.57 9.41
C VAL A 120 -14.13 5.42 10.91
N VAL A 121 -14.02 4.19 11.41
CA VAL A 121 -14.37 3.78 12.78
C VAL A 121 -13.24 2.96 13.40
N LYS A 122 -13.09 3.04 14.73
CA LYS A 122 -12.22 2.12 15.47
C LYS A 122 -12.94 0.81 15.58
N VAL A 123 -12.30 -0.28 15.22
CA VAL A 123 -12.84 -1.62 15.39
C VAL A 123 -11.87 -2.48 16.17
N THR A 124 -12.43 -3.38 16.97
CA THR A 124 -11.74 -4.57 17.44
C THR A 124 -12.27 -5.75 16.65
N VAL A 125 -11.37 -6.47 16.00
CA VAL A 125 -11.66 -7.68 15.25
C VAL A 125 -10.96 -8.88 15.89
N LYS A 126 -11.50 -10.06 15.69
CA LYS A 126 -10.86 -11.34 16.04
C LYS A 126 -10.53 -12.11 14.76
N TYR A 127 -9.46 -12.90 14.79
CA TYR A 127 -9.19 -13.87 13.74
C TYR A 127 -10.26 -14.98 13.82
N ALA A 128 -11.12 -15.02 12.81
CA ALA A 128 -12.24 -15.92 12.67
C ALA A 128 -12.49 -16.12 11.17
N PRO A 129 -11.67 -16.97 10.51
CA PRO A 129 -11.75 -17.14 9.07
C PRO A 129 -13.10 -17.73 8.67
N SER A 130 -13.79 -17.05 7.75
CA SER A 130 -15.11 -17.43 7.21
C SER A 130 -15.15 -17.02 5.74
N ASP A 131 -15.38 -18.00 4.85
CA ASP A 131 -15.34 -17.84 3.40
C ASP A 131 -14.09 -17.11 2.88
N ASP A 132 -14.25 -15.90 2.34
CA ASP A 132 -13.21 -15.05 1.76
C ASP A 132 -12.62 -14.03 2.76
N LYS A 133 -13.08 -14.04 4.01
CA LYS A 133 -12.66 -13.10 5.06
C LYS A 133 -11.95 -13.81 6.20
N LEU A 134 -10.96 -13.14 6.78
CA LEU A 134 -10.11 -13.71 7.84
C LEU A 134 -10.45 -13.18 9.23
N PHE A 135 -11.08 -12.02 9.31
CA PHE A 135 -11.30 -11.30 10.56
C PHE A 135 -12.76 -10.86 10.70
N GLU A 136 -13.29 -11.05 11.89
CA GLU A 136 -14.67 -10.72 12.26
C GLU A 136 -14.69 -9.57 13.26
N ILE A 137 -15.56 -8.60 13.04
CA ILE A 137 -15.73 -7.44 13.90
C ILE A 137 -16.49 -7.86 15.16
N VAL A 138 -15.90 -7.56 16.32
CA VAL A 138 -16.48 -7.91 17.64
C VAL A 138 -17.02 -6.67 18.35
N SER A 139 -16.38 -5.52 18.15
CA SER A 139 -16.83 -4.26 18.73
C SER A 139 -16.26 -3.08 17.96
N PHE A 140 -16.87 -1.91 18.15
CA PHE A 140 -16.35 -0.64 17.67
C PHE A 140 -16.35 0.41 18.78
N SER A 141 -15.58 1.48 18.60
CA SER A 141 -15.69 2.67 19.42
C SER A 141 -15.84 3.92 18.58
N GLU A 142 -16.79 4.75 18.98
CA GLU A 142 -16.94 6.10 18.44
C GLU A 142 -15.97 7.04 19.15
N TRP A 143 -15.57 8.08 18.44
CA TRP A 143 -14.74 9.16 18.96
C TRP A 143 -15.53 10.45 18.97
N ASP A 144 -15.42 11.19 20.08
CA ASP A 144 -15.95 12.56 20.18
C ASP A 144 -15.27 13.50 19.16
N LYS A 145 -13.98 13.27 18.91
CA LYS A 145 -13.19 13.98 17.89
C LYS A 145 -12.41 12.98 17.06
N GLN A 146 -12.65 12.97 15.75
CA GLN A 146 -11.98 12.06 14.83
C GLN A 146 -10.44 12.21 14.93
N PRO A 147 -9.69 11.12 15.18
CA PRO A 147 -8.23 11.13 15.18
C PRO A 147 -7.69 11.54 13.81
N ASN A 148 -6.56 12.23 13.78
CA ASN A 148 -5.95 12.59 12.50
C ASN A 148 -5.50 11.36 11.70
N GLU A 149 -5.12 10.27 12.38
CA GLU A 149 -4.86 8.96 11.77
C GLU A 149 -6.04 8.49 10.88
N ALA A 150 -7.29 8.76 11.28
CA ALA A 150 -8.48 8.39 10.50
C ALA A 150 -8.73 9.31 9.29
N ARG A 151 -7.91 10.36 9.11
CA ARG A 151 -7.92 11.26 7.94
C ARG A 151 -6.87 10.87 6.90
N LEU A 152 -6.05 9.86 7.17
CA LEU A 152 -5.10 9.35 6.18
C LEU A 152 -5.82 8.88 4.93
N ARG A 153 -5.27 9.27 3.77
CA ARG A 153 -5.82 8.92 2.45
C ARG A 153 -6.05 7.41 2.29
N MET A 154 -5.19 6.57 2.86
CA MET A 154 -5.31 5.11 2.77
C MET A 154 -6.69 4.56 3.20
N TYR A 155 -7.38 5.20 4.16
CA TYR A 155 -8.73 4.78 4.58
C TYR A 155 -9.84 5.25 3.63
N TYR A 156 -9.51 6.13 2.68
CA TYR A 156 -10.42 6.60 1.64
C TYR A 156 -10.14 5.94 0.29
N HIS A 157 -9.03 5.20 0.12
CA HIS A 157 -8.73 4.33 -1.02
C HIS A 157 -9.41 2.96 -0.90
N THR A 158 -10.68 2.95 -0.49
CA THR A 158 -11.46 1.73 -0.36
C THR A 158 -11.86 1.20 -1.74
N PRO A 159 -12.22 -0.09 -1.86
CA PRO A 159 -12.68 -0.66 -3.13
C PRO A 159 -13.85 0.11 -3.75
N TRP A 160 -14.83 0.54 -2.94
CA TRP A 160 -15.97 1.34 -3.43
C TRP A 160 -15.58 2.76 -3.80
N SER A 161 -14.65 3.40 -3.10
CA SER A 161 -14.18 4.74 -3.45
C SER A 161 -13.40 4.73 -4.76
N ILE A 162 -12.54 3.72 -4.96
CA ILE A 162 -11.78 3.53 -6.19
C ILE A 162 -12.75 3.25 -7.35
N GLU A 163 -13.72 2.35 -7.18
CA GLU A 163 -14.69 2.05 -8.24
C GLU A 163 -15.62 3.25 -8.51
N ALA A 164 -16.05 3.98 -7.48
CA ALA A 164 -16.83 5.20 -7.64
C ALA A 164 -16.03 6.30 -8.35
N PHE A 165 -14.73 6.39 -8.09
CA PHE A 165 -13.83 7.28 -8.79
C PHE A 165 -13.66 6.84 -10.25
N ALA A 166 -13.38 5.56 -10.49
CA ALA A 166 -13.26 4.96 -11.83
C ALA A 166 -14.54 5.12 -12.66
N SER A 167 -15.72 4.97 -12.07
CA SER A 167 -17.01 5.17 -12.76
C SER A 167 -17.24 6.62 -13.19
N ARG A 168 -16.62 7.57 -12.48
CA ARG A 168 -16.65 9.01 -12.78
C ARG A 168 -15.50 9.43 -13.67
N MET A 169 -14.45 8.61 -13.76
CA MET A 169 -13.43 8.80 -14.76
C MET A 169 -14.11 8.67 -16.11
N LYS A 170 -14.21 9.80 -16.81
CA LYS A 170 -14.44 9.73 -18.24
C LYS A 170 -13.20 9.08 -18.81
N PRO A 171 -13.29 7.88 -19.42
CA PRO A 171 -12.13 7.31 -20.08
C PRO A 171 -11.64 8.36 -21.06
N SER A 172 -10.35 8.69 -20.99
CA SER A 172 -9.79 9.66 -21.93
C SER A 172 -10.09 9.21 -23.36
N ARG A 173 -10.14 7.87 -23.60
CA ARG A 173 -10.88 7.17 -24.67
C ARG A 173 -11.21 5.70 -24.35
N TYR A 174 -12.23 5.17 -25.01
CA TYR A 174 -12.49 3.74 -25.12
C TYR A 174 -11.58 3.14 -26.20
N LEU A 175 -10.82 2.11 -25.83
CA LEU A 175 -9.91 1.43 -26.74
C LEU A 175 -10.56 0.10 -27.17
N GLU A 176 -10.89 -0.04 -28.45
CA GLU A 176 -11.53 -1.26 -28.97
C GLU A 176 -10.61 -2.49 -28.87
N PHE A 177 -11.20 -3.64 -28.48
CA PHE A 177 -10.53 -4.93 -28.31
C PHE A 177 -9.84 -5.48 -29.58
N ARG A 178 -10.09 -4.88 -30.75
CA ARG A 178 -9.43 -5.24 -32.01
C ARG A 178 -7.96 -4.81 -32.06
N ASN A 179 -7.50 -3.97 -31.14
CA ASN A 179 -6.09 -3.65 -31.06
C ASN A 179 -5.39 -4.69 -30.17
N GLY A 180 -4.25 -5.21 -30.60
CA GLY A 180 -3.55 -6.24 -29.85
C GLY A 180 -2.90 -5.67 -28.59
N PHE A 181 -3.18 -6.26 -27.43
CA PHE A 181 -2.32 -6.19 -26.25
C PHE A 181 -1.13 -7.13 -26.47
N VAL A 182 0.10 -6.63 -26.35
CA VAL A 182 1.29 -7.47 -26.47
C VAL A 182 2.09 -7.41 -25.17
N ALA A 183 1.83 -8.37 -24.27
CA ALA A 183 2.73 -8.73 -23.19
C ALA A 183 3.73 -9.78 -23.72
N PRO A 184 5.05 -9.56 -23.71
CA PRO A 184 6.03 -10.47 -24.32
C PRO A 184 6.07 -11.87 -23.69
N LYS A 185 5.51 -12.06 -22.49
CA LYS A 185 5.68 -13.30 -21.70
C LYS A 185 4.43 -13.79 -20.97
N ARG A 186 3.24 -13.21 -21.21
CA ARG A 186 2.03 -13.57 -20.45
C ARG A 186 0.86 -13.90 -21.37
N THR A 187 0.30 -15.09 -21.18
CA THR A 187 -0.95 -15.51 -21.82
C THR A 187 -2.09 -14.73 -21.18
N VAL A 188 -2.71 -13.82 -21.92
CA VAL A 188 -3.87 -13.04 -21.44
C VAL A 188 -5.12 -13.90 -21.64
N ASN A 189 -5.82 -14.23 -20.57
CA ASN A 189 -7.14 -14.87 -20.65
C ASN A 189 -8.18 -13.80 -21.05
N ARG A 190 -9.13 -14.16 -21.90
CA ARG A 190 -10.21 -13.23 -22.35
C ARG A 190 -11.13 -12.78 -21.22
N GLU A 191 -11.08 -13.47 -20.08
CA GLU A 191 -11.91 -13.18 -18.90
C GLU A 191 -11.28 -12.15 -17.94
N THR A 192 -10.02 -11.73 -18.18
CA THR A 192 -9.36 -10.73 -17.33
C THR A 192 -9.46 -9.35 -17.95
N GLU A 193 -10.55 -8.64 -17.65
CA GLU A 193 -10.61 -7.18 -17.85
C GLU A 193 -9.82 -6.50 -16.73
N ALA A 194 -8.91 -5.59 -17.09
CA ALA A 194 -8.12 -4.82 -16.13
C ALA A 194 -8.14 -3.34 -16.48
N ILE A 195 -8.36 -2.50 -15.48
CA ILE A 195 -8.16 -1.05 -15.58
C ILE A 195 -6.66 -0.79 -15.44
N GLY A 196 -6.09 -0.02 -16.36
CA GLY A 196 -4.68 0.32 -16.36
C GLY A 196 -4.43 1.82 -16.58
N ILE A 197 -3.32 2.30 -16.06
CA ILE A 197 -2.84 3.67 -16.22
C ILE A 197 -2.08 3.76 -17.55
N CYS A 198 -2.45 4.72 -18.40
CA CYS A 198 -1.69 5.02 -19.60
C CYS A 198 -0.43 5.80 -19.24
N ILE A 199 0.70 5.10 -19.21
CA ILE A 199 2.01 5.63 -18.86
C ILE A 199 2.59 6.48 -19.98
N ALA A 200 2.49 5.99 -21.21
CA ALA A 200 3.02 6.70 -22.37
C ALA A 200 2.09 6.50 -23.56
N ASN A 201 1.65 7.61 -24.14
CA ASN A 201 0.84 7.63 -25.35
C ASN A 201 1.73 7.95 -26.57
N LYS A 202 1.54 7.22 -27.68
CA LYS A 202 2.31 7.33 -28.93
C LYS A 202 3.84 7.29 -28.74
N ALA A 203 4.32 6.44 -27.84
CA ALA A 203 5.75 6.22 -27.69
C ALA A 203 6.30 5.30 -28.81
N PRO A 204 7.60 5.38 -29.13
CA PRO A 204 8.21 4.51 -30.14
C PRO A 204 7.92 3.04 -29.87
N ASN A 205 7.57 2.30 -30.92
CA ASN A 205 7.34 0.87 -30.83
C ASN A 205 8.66 0.10 -30.99
N PRO A 206 9.20 -0.55 -29.94
CA PRO A 206 10.45 -1.29 -30.01
C PRO A 206 10.35 -2.54 -30.88
N VAL A 207 9.15 -2.95 -31.34
CA VAL A 207 9.01 -4.04 -32.32
C VAL A 207 9.35 -3.56 -33.74
N GLN A 208 9.25 -2.25 -34.02
CA GLN A 208 9.51 -1.71 -35.35
C GLN A 208 10.96 -1.96 -35.81
N GLN A 209 11.91 -2.00 -34.88
CA GLN A 209 13.31 -2.30 -35.18
C GLN A 209 13.54 -3.75 -35.65
N TYR A 210 12.61 -4.66 -35.35
CA TYR A 210 12.68 -6.08 -35.71
C TYR A 210 11.66 -6.49 -36.77
N CYS A 211 10.62 -5.69 -36.99
CA CYS A 211 9.53 -5.98 -37.91
C CYS A 211 9.04 -4.70 -38.56
N THR A 212 9.38 -4.50 -39.83
CA THR A 212 9.06 -3.28 -40.60
C THR A 212 7.57 -3.08 -40.84
N SER A 213 6.75 -4.15 -40.72
CA SER A 213 5.29 -4.07 -40.79
C SER A 213 4.63 -3.73 -39.45
N ALA A 214 5.39 -3.68 -38.35
CA ALA A 214 4.88 -3.21 -37.07
C ALA A 214 4.68 -1.68 -37.08
N ARG A 215 3.62 -1.21 -36.43
CA ARG A 215 3.36 0.24 -36.33
C ARG A 215 4.50 0.96 -35.63
N SER A 216 4.77 2.19 -36.04
CA SER A 216 5.89 2.99 -35.51
C SER A 216 5.68 3.49 -34.08
N SER A 217 4.43 3.57 -33.62
CA SER A 217 4.08 4.00 -32.29
C SER A 217 3.11 3.05 -31.59
N THR A 218 3.25 2.97 -30.28
CA THR A 218 2.44 2.16 -29.37
C THR A 218 2.12 2.99 -28.13
N SER A 219 1.04 2.66 -27.44
CA SER A 219 0.81 3.14 -26.07
C SER A 219 1.31 2.10 -25.08
N TYR A 220 1.73 2.56 -23.92
CA TYR A 220 2.13 1.73 -22.80
C TYR A 220 1.14 1.93 -21.67
N LEU A 221 0.51 0.83 -21.30
CA LEU A 221 -0.46 0.75 -20.20
C LEU A 221 0.19 -0.02 -19.06
N TRP A 222 -0.07 0.36 -17.82
CA TRP A 222 0.33 -0.43 -16.67
C TRP A 222 -0.88 -0.74 -15.81
N SER A 223 -0.95 -1.98 -15.34
CA SER A 223 -1.83 -2.35 -14.23
C SER A 223 -1.08 -3.29 -13.31
N GLN A 224 -1.53 -3.39 -12.06
CA GLN A 224 -1.03 -4.40 -11.12
C GLN A 224 -1.21 -5.84 -11.64
N TYR A 225 -2.26 -6.10 -12.43
CA TYR A 225 -2.60 -7.45 -12.89
C TYR A 225 -1.79 -7.87 -14.10
N THR A 226 -1.63 -6.98 -15.07
CA THR A 226 -0.96 -7.26 -16.35
C THR A 226 0.49 -6.81 -16.37
N GLY A 227 0.92 -6.00 -15.40
CA GLY A 227 2.16 -5.24 -15.49
C GLY A 227 2.10 -4.24 -16.65
N LEU A 228 3.27 -3.83 -17.14
CA LEU A 228 3.39 -2.98 -18.32
C LEU A 228 2.98 -3.77 -19.58
N THR A 229 2.11 -3.21 -20.40
CA THR A 229 1.59 -3.82 -21.63
C THR A 229 1.66 -2.83 -22.78
N ARG A 230 2.06 -3.30 -23.96
CA ARG A 230 2.04 -2.51 -25.20
C ARG A 230 0.67 -2.60 -25.86
N TRP A 231 0.19 -1.47 -26.35
CA TRP A 231 -1.06 -1.34 -27.08
C TRP A 231 -0.84 -0.68 -28.45
N ILE A 232 -1.16 -1.41 -29.52
CA ILE A 232 -1.02 -0.90 -30.89
C ILE A 232 -2.10 0.16 -31.14
N ILE A 233 -1.68 1.40 -31.36
CA ILE A 233 -2.59 2.54 -31.53
C ILE A 233 -3.20 2.49 -32.94
N GLN A 234 -4.51 2.24 -33.05
CA GLN A 234 -5.22 2.25 -34.33
C GLN A 234 -5.91 3.60 -34.65
N ALA A 235 -6.19 4.45 -33.66
CA ALA A 235 -6.72 5.81 -33.85
C ALA A 235 -6.15 6.82 -32.85
N GLU A 236 -6.02 8.09 -33.26
CA GLU A 236 -5.31 9.16 -32.56
C GLU A 236 -5.89 9.51 -31.19
N THR A 237 -5.04 9.71 -30.16
CA THR A 237 -5.41 10.41 -28.90
C THR A 237 -4.22 11.17 -28.31
N GLY A 238 -4.48 12.31 -27.63
CA GLY A 238 -3.70 12.86 -26.50
C GLY A 238 -4.32 12.41 -25.17
N ASP A 239 -3.89 12.70 -23.95
CA ASP A 239 -2.82 13.50 -23.33
C ASP A 239 -2.11 12.59 -22.29
N ARG A 240 -0.89 12.93 -21.84
CA ARG A 240 -0.14 12.13 -20.85
C ARG A 240 -0.54 12.47 -19.42
N ALA A 241 -0.80 11.48 -18.57
CA ALA A 241 -0.70 11.67 -17.12
C ALA A 241 0.78 11.53 -16.73
N SER A 242 1.48 12.65 -16.57
CA SER A 242 2.93 12.66 -16.30
C SER A 242 3.27 12.57 -14.81
N SER A 243 2.29 12.64 -13.90
CA SER A 243 2.52 12.60 -12.45
C SER A 243 1.26 12.28 -11.64
N LEU A 244 1.43 11.57 -10.52
CA LEU A 244 0.37 11.20 -9.57
C LEU A 244 0.77 11.60 -8.14
N LYS A 245 -0.21 11.88 -7.27
CA LYS A 245 0.04 12.21 -5.86
C LYS A 245 -0.26 11.01 -4.97
N VAL A 246 0.65 10.70 -4.06
CA VAL A 246 0.55 9.58 -3.12
C VAL A 246 0.93 10.02 -1.70
N SER A 247 0.54 9.23 -0.70
CA SER A 247 0.87 9.48 0.71
C SER A 247 1.34 8.17 1.36
N PHE A 248 2.42 8.21 2.12
CA PHE A 248 2.95 7.03 2.82
C PHE A 248 3.52 7.38 4.20
N PRO A 249 3.45 6.46 5.18
CA PRO A 249 4.11 6.65 6.46
C PRO A 249 5.62 6.56 6.31
N PHE A 250 6.34 7.47 6.98
CA PHE A 250 7.78 7.43 7.06
C PHE A 250 8.23 6.34 8.02
N GLU A 251 9.05 5.42 7.52
CA GLU A 251 9.73 4.39 8.30
C GLU A 251 11.22 4.54 8.06
N LYS A 252 11.95 5.03 9.06
CA LYS A 252 13.36 5.36 8.92
C LYS A 252 14.18 4.16 8.47
N GLU A 253 13.85 2.98 8.98
CA GLU A 253 14.53 1.72 8.69
C GLU A 253 14.29 1.25 7.25
N LYS A 254 13.21 1.68 6.59
CA LYS A 254 12.95 1.34 5.17
C LYS A 254 13.74 2.23 4.21
N ILE A 255 14.23 3.38 4.67
CA ILE A 255 14.95 4.36 3.85
C ILE A 255 16.44 4.44 4.23
N GLU A 256 16.78 4.50 5.52
CA GLU A 256 18.14 4.61 6.05
C GLU A 256 18.76 3.22 6.26
N GLY A 257 19.97 3.04 5.73
CA GLY A 257 20.88 1.95 6.04
C GLY A 257 22.10 2.46 6.79
N GLN A 258 22.84 1.55 7.41
CA GLN A 258 24.05 1.87 8.16
C GLN A 258 25.17 0.89 7.77
N THR A 259 26.38 1.41 7.55
CA THR A 259 27.56 0.56 7.30
C THR A 259 28.07 -0.02 8.61
N THR A 260 28.94 -1.04 8.53
CA THR A 260 29.62 -1.62 9.71
C THR A 260 30.45 -0.60 10.49
N GLN A 261 30.82 0.52 9.86
CA GLN A 261 31.56 1.63 10.46
C GLN A 261 30.64 2.72 11.02
N GLY A 262 29.32 2.52 10.97
CA GLY A 262 28.31 3.45 11.49
C GLY A 262 27.92 4.58 10.54
N ILE A 263 28.37 4.56 9.28
CA ILE A 263 28.02 5.59 8.29
C ILE A 263 26.60 5.35 7.79
N LYS A 264 25.75 6.37 7.87
CA LYS A 264 24.36 6.34 7.43
C LYS A 264 24.24 6.66 5.94
N TYR A 265 23.37 5.96 5.23
CA TYR A 265 23.12 6.14 3.80
C TYR A 265 21.67 5.80 3.44
N VAL A 266 21.18 6.28 2.29
CA VAL A 266 19.88 5.84 1.76
C VAL A 266 20.02 4.48 1.10
N LYS A 267 19.19 3.52 1.49
CA LYS A 267 19.16 2.18 0.90
C LYS A 267 18.87 2.26 -0.59
N TYR A 268 19.65 1.54 -1.40
CA TYR A 268 19.48 1.48 -2.86
C TYR A 268 18.15 0.87 -3.30
N ASN A 269 17.44 0.19 -2.39
CA ASN A 269 16.15 -0.44 -2.60
C ASN A 269 15.04 0.20 -1.73
N ALA A 270 15.23 1.44 -1.27
CA ALA A 270 14.23 2.19 -0.53
C ALA A 270 12.95 2.33 -1.39
N HIS A 271 11.82 1.91 -0.84
CA HIS A 271 10.54 1.92 -1.53
C HIS A 271 9.39 1.93 -0.52
N PHE A 272 8.21 2.29 -1.00
CA PHE A 272 6.95 2.00 -0.32
C PHE A 272 5.99 1.30 -1.29
N HIS A 273 4.92 0.73 -0.75
CA HIS A 273 3.86 0.15 -1.55
C HIS A 273 2.66 1.09 -1.52
N ASP A 274 2.29 1.56 -2.70
CA ASP A 274 1.05 2.26 -2.95
C ASP A 274 -0.02 1.26 -3.42
N VAL A 275 -1.25 1.44 -2.97
CA VAL A 275 -2.35 0.51 -3.26
C VAL A 275 -2.67 0.48 -4.77
N GLU A 276 -2.50 1.60 -5.46
CA GLU A 276 -2.80 1.73 -6.88
C GLU A 276 -1.57 1.47 -7.75
N LEU A 277 -0.39 1.93 -7.33
CA LEU A 277 0.85 1.88 -8.13
C LEU A 277 1.75 0.67 -7.81
N GLY A 278 1.46 -0.06 -6.74
CA GLY A 278 2.34 -1.11 -6.24
C GLY A 278 3.64 -0.53 -5.69
N ARG A 279 4.77 -1.14 -6.03
CA ARG A 279 6.09 -0.71 -5.55
C ARG A 279 6.50 0.64 -6.17
N VAL A 280 6.65 1.66 -5.33
CA VAL A 280 7.17 2.98 -5.70
C VAL A 280 8.57 3.15 -5.11
N GLU A 281 9.58 3.33 -5.97
CA GLU A 281 10.97 3.49 -5.54
C GLU A 281 11.22 4.91 -5.00
N ILE A 282 12.02 5.01 -3.95
CA ILE A 282 12.54 6.26 -3.40
C ILE A 282 14.01 6.33 -3.79
N HIS A 283 14.36 7.24 -4.71
CA HIS A 283 15.74 7.41 -5.13
C HIS A 283 16.56 8.16 -4.07
N GLN A 284 17.88 8.07 -4.22
CA GLN A 284 18.83 8.58 -3.24
C GLN A 284 18.59 10.05 -2.89
N PHE A 285 18.35 10.91 -3.88
CA PHE A 285 18.13 12.34 -3.66
C PHE A 285 16.90 12.61 -2.80
N GLU A 286 15.76 12.00 -3.14
CA GLU A 286 14.51 12.15 -2.39
C GLU A 286 14.62 11.51 -0.99
N GLY A 287 15.29 10.37 -0.86
CA GLY A 287 15.55 9.73 0.43
C GLY A 287 16.43 10.58 1.32
N GLU A 288 17.51 11.17 0.79
CA GLU A 288 18.40 12.08 1.51
C GLU A 288 17.64 13.33 1.95
N PHE A 289 16.80 13.87 1.06
CA PHE A 289 15.95 15.02 1.37
C PHE A 289 14.98 14.71 2.52
N ILE A 290 14.30 13.55 2.49
CA ILE A 290 13.42 13.10 3.58
C ILE A 290 14.19 13.01 4.89
N LEU A 291 15.30 12.26 4.89
CA LEU A 291 16.11 12.05 6.10
C LEU A 291 16.66 13.36 6.65
N GLN A 292 17.15 14.25 5.79
CA GLN A 292 17.68 15.55 6.19
C GLN A 292 16.59 16.42 6.83
N LYS A 293 15.41 16.53 6.21
CA LYS A 293 14.32 17.36 6.74
C LYS A 293 13.84 16.85 8.10
N ILE A 294 13.70 15.54 8.25
CA ILE A 294 13.27 14.92 9.51
C ILE A 294 14.36 15.04 10.58
N ASN A 295 15.63 14.78 10.25
CA ASN A 295 16.72 14.89 11.21
C ASN A 295 16.93 16.35 11.67
N ASN A 296 16.89 17.33 10.78
CA ASN A 296 16.97 18.75 11.15
C ASN A 296 15.81 19.15 12.06
N HIS A 297 14.60 18.67 11.76
CA HIS A 297 13.44 18.92 12.60
C HIS A 297 13.61 18.32 14.00
N HIS A 298 14.15 17.09 14.10
CA HIS A 298 14.48 16.47 15.38
C HIS A 298 15.53 17.24 16.17
N GLU A 299 16.57 17.79 15.52
CA GLU A 299 17.54 18.66 16.18
C GLU A 299 16.91 19.95 16.73
N ASP A 300 15.95 20.52 16.00
CA ASP A 300 15.22 21.70 16.47
C ASP A 300 14.27 21.37 17.63
N LEU A 301 13.68 20.17 17.66
CA LEU A 301 12.93 19.68 18.81
C LEU A 301 13.82 19.46 20.04
N LEU A 302 15.03 18.91 19.84
CA LEU A 302 16.02 18.73 20.93
C LEU A 302 16.37 20.07 21.59
N LYS A 303 16.48 21.16 20.81
CA LYS A 303 16.71 22.51 21.34
C LYS A 303 15.53 23.06 22.14
N LYS A 304 14.30 22.59 21.87
CA LYS A 304 13.07 23.02 22.56
C LYS A 304 12.83 22.28 23.88
N GLY A 305 13.48 21.14 24.08
CA GLY A 305 13.49 20.38 25.34
C GLY A 305 13.04 18.93 25.19
N GLU A 306 13.41 18.09 26.16
CA GLU A 306 13.18 16.64 26.13
C GLU A 306 11.70 16.23 26.01
N ALA A 307 10.79 17.03 26.58
CA ALA A 307 9.35 16.77 26.51
C ALA A 307 8.77 16.88 25.08
N GLU A 308 9.33 17.74 24.23
CA GLU A 308 8.92 17.87 22.82
C GLU A 308 9.46 16.70 21.99
N VAL A 309 10.66 16.22 22.30
CA VAL A 309 11.28 15.06 21.64
C VAL A 309 10.51 13.77 21.97
N GLU A 310 10.17 13.56 23.23
CA GLU A 310 9.41 12.38 23.67
C GLU A 310 8.00 12.37 23.05
N ARG A 311 7.41 13.54 22.82
CA ARG A 311 6.12 13.67 22.11
C ARG A 311 6.28 13.29 20.64
N ALA A 312 7.24 13.89 19.95
CA ALA A 312 7.48 13.66 18.53
C ALA A 312 7.87 12.21 18.20
N GLN A 313 8.58 11.52 19.10
CA GLN A 313 8.91 10.09 18.94
C GLN A 313 7.70 9.17 18.98
N LYS A 314 6.57 9.62 19.55
CA LYS A 314 5.32 8.84 19.61
C LYS A 314 4.39 9.13 18.43
N GLU A 315 4.79 9.99 17.49
CA GLU A 315 3.97 10.40 16.36
C GLU A 315 4.51 9.89 15.02
N VAL A 316 3.61 9.32 14.22
CA VAL A 316 3.92 8.88 12.86
C VAL A 316 4.08 10.09 11.95
N VAL A 317 5.20 10.15 11.22
CA VAL A 317 5.40 11.15 10.17
C VAL A 317 4.81 10.63 8.85
N ILE A 318 4.01 11.45 8.18
CA ILE A 318 3.43 11.16 6.87
C ILE A 318 4.12 12.00 5.80
N ILE A 319 4.39 11.37 4.66
CA ILE A 319 5.00 11.99 3.50
C ILE A 319 3.99 11.98 2.35
N ASP A 320 3.62 13.18 1.89
CA ASP A 320 2.91 13.36 0.63
C ASP A 320 3.93 13.60 -0.48
N ALA A 321 3.82 12.85 -1.57
CA ALA A 321 4.77 12.87 -2.66
C ALA A 321 4.09 12.89 -4.04
N THR A 322 4.78 13.50 -4.99
CA THR A 322 4.48 13.38 -6.41
C THR A 322 5.34 12.27 -7.01
N VAL A 323 4.71 11.31 -7.67
CA VAL A 323 5.30 10.13 -8.30
C VAL A 323 5.26 10.28 -9.82
N THR A 324 6.29 9.79 -10.50
CA THR A 324 6.38 9.72 -11.96
C THR A 324 6.85 8.33 -12.38
N VAL A 325 6.74 8.05 -13.69
CA VAL A 325 7.25 6.82 -14.29
C VAL A 325 8.70 7.01 -14.75
N ASP A 326 9.54 5.98 -14.56
CA ASP A 326 10.93 5.93 -15.04
C ASP A 326 10.99 6.12 -16.56
N ASP A 327 11.84 7.02 -17.05
CA ASP A 327 12.00 7.26 -18.49
C ASP A 327 12.49 6.01 -19.24
N LYS A 328 13.16 5.09 -18.53
CA LYS A 328 13.64 3.78 -19.02
C LYS A 328 12.67 2.65 -18.67
N PHE A 329 11.40 2.93 -18.37
CA PHE A 329 10.41 1.92 -18.02
C PHE A 329 10.33 0.76 -19.05
N VAL A 330 10.62 1.02 -20.32
CA VAL A 330 10.71 0.00 -21.39
C VAL A 330 11.89 -0.95 -21.18
N GLU A 331 13.07 -0.45 -20.80
CA GLU A 331 14.25 -1.27 -20.52
C GLU A 331 14.12 -2.05 -19.20
N ILE A 332 13.48 -1.45 -18.19
CA ILE A 332 13.18 -2.08 -16.90
C ILE A 332 12.24 -3.27 -17.11
N PHE A 333 11.24 -3.10 -17.97
CA PHE A 333 10.28 -4.14 -18.36
C PHE A 333 10.93 -5.36 -19.03
N GLU A 334 11.97 -5.15 -19.83
CA GLU A 334 12.66 -6.25 -20.52
C GLU A 334 13.54 -7.07 -19.57
N ASN A 335 13.99 -6.49 -18.44
CA ASN A 335 15.07 -7.04 -17.64
C ASN A 335 14.71 -7.48 -16.19
N HIS A 336 13.63 -7.01 -15.54
CA HIS A 336 13.35 -7.45 -14.15
C HIS A 336 11.88 -7.41 -13.69
N LEU A 337 11.46 -8.45 -12.94
CA LEU A 337 10.20 -8.54 -12.17
C LEU A 337 10.29 -7.94 -10.74
N LYS A 338 11.45 -7.40 -10.34
CA LYS A 338 11.75 -7.00 -8.94
C LYS A 338 11.91 -5.49 -8.71
N LYS A 339 11.75 -4.65 -9.74
CA LYS A 339 11.89 -3.20 -9.66
C LYS A 339 10.53 -2.52 -9.92
N GLY A 340 10.22 -1.49 -9.13
CA GLY A 340 9.11 -0.58 -9.43
C GLY A 340 9.40 0.21 -10.71
N ILE A 341 8.37 0.52 -11.49
CA ILE A 341 8.48 1.44 -12.64
C ILE A 341 8.09 2.88 -12.26
N PHE A 342 7.53 3.04 -11.06
CA PHE A 342 7.17 4.32 -10.48
C PHE A 342 8.23 4.71 -9.46
N PHE A 343 8.59 5.99 -9.45
CA PHE A 343 9.51 6.53 -8.47
C PHE A 343 9.06 7.90 -7.99
N VAL A 344 9.48 8.25 -6.78
CA VAL A 344 9.19 9.57 -6.20
C VAL A 344 9.94 10.64 -7.00
N LYS A 345 9.20 11.60 -7.56
CA LYS A 345 9.74 12.74 -8.30
C LYS A 345 9.99 13.95 -7.39
N SER A 346 9.09 14.18 -6.44
CA SER A 346 9.27 15.25 -5.46
C SER A 346 8.44 14.99 -4.21
N ILE A 347 8.94 15.48 -3.07
CA ILE A 347 8.19 15.53 -1.83
C ILE A 347 7.36 16.82 -1.81
N ASP A 348 6.06 16.69 -1.57
CA ASP A 348 5.14 17.83 -1.53
C ASP A 348 4.93 18.30 -0.09
N ARG A 349 4.83 17.38 0.87
CA ARG A 349 4.64 17.70 2.28
C ARG A 349 5.15 16.59 3.20
N MET A 350 5.63 16.96 4.39
CA MET A 350 5.91 16.06 5.51
C MET A 350 5.26 16.63 6.77
N TYR A 351 4.54 15.80 7.53
CA TYR A 351 3.84 16.27 8.72
C TYR A 351 3.64 15.14 9.73
N TYR A 352 3.54 15.50 11.01
CA TYR A 352 3.12 14.56 12.03
C TYR A 352 1.63 14.26 11.94
N LEU A 353 1.28 12.99 12.09
CA LEU A 353 -0.08 12.53 11.91
C LEU A 353 -1.00 13.14 12.96
N ASN A 354 -0.70 13.03 14.25
CA ASN A 354 -1.64 13.35 15.33
C ASN A 354 -1.82 14.85 15.60
N GLU A 355 -0.77 15.65 15.44
CA GLU A 355 -0.88 17.10 15.63
C GLU A 355 -0.98 17.88 14.32
N GLY A 356 -0.73 17.24 13.18
CA GLY A 356 -0.74 17.90 11.86
C GLY A 356 0.40 18.91 11.69
N GLN A 357 1.33 18.97 12.65
CA GLN A 357 2.48 19.85 12.61
C GLN A 357 3.31 19.54 11.37
N THR A 358 3.41 20.54 10.50
CA THR A 358 4.16 20.44 9.25
C THR A 358 5.65 20.50 9.55
N ILE A 359 6.37 19.46 9.13
CA ILE A 359 7.84 19.40 9.12
C ILE A 359 8.36 20.10 7.86
N TYR A 360 7.69 19.87 6.73
CA TYR A 360 8.03 20.45 5.44
C TYR A 360 6.78 20.59 4.58
N GLN A 361 6.71 21.68 3.80
CA GLN A 361 5.74 21.84 2.74
C GLN A 361 6.43 22.54 1.58
N LYS A 362 6.26 21.98 0.38
CA LYS A 362 6.75 22.57 -0.85
C LYS A 362 5.97 23.85 -1.13
N GLU A 363 6.70 24.94 -1.40
CA GLU A 363 6.16 26.26 -1.74
C GLU A 363 5.33 26.25 -3.03
#